data_AF-A0A4Q6C9B4-F1
#
_entry.id   AF-A0A4Q6C9B4-F1
#
_cell.length_a   1.000
_cell.length_b   1.000
_cell.length_c   1.000
_cell.angle_alpha   90.00
_cell.angle_beta   90.00
_cell.angle_gamma   90.00
#
_symmetry.space_group_name_H-M   'P 1'
#
loop_
_entity.id
_entity.type
_entity.pdbx_description
1 polymer ?
#
loop_
_entity_poly.entity_id
_entity_poly.type
_entity_poly.pdbx_seq_one_letter_code
_entity_poly.pdbx_strand_id
1 'polypeptide(L)'
;MLLGKKIFAALSLAFALCTTAQAQSGDEYTRWLEATKASAEAGQTTNEFVSAMGYADSSQYGVMSAGNIVALSGEGDNLVLYVLQQVQSRQNQSAALSVEALANYWTNYPYARNLQNQACTVSKDALSYVSIGLSLVDLDKTLSNAWDFKNRFQTIQGKINRFRELLGCDAPQDTGFSGRYGAHLKNAGSNFCLNQQRFDWELPNSIYTCDNHPDQIYDITRIEGNYFQIRSPKWNNCLNVQDSYDFKETNVYGCNVHPDQEWNFRPAAGGNYQIESRRAPGKCLSLNQYYNGAATVIKSCNGSDYAQIWTIY
;
A
#
# COMPACT_ATOMS: atom_id res chain seq x y z
N MET A 1 -9.39 18.71 -26.12
CA MET A 1 -9.36 19.73 -25.05
C MET A 1 -9.05 19.16 -23.65
N LEU A 2 -9.56 17.99 -23.26
CA LEU A 2 -9.26 17.37 -21.96
C LEU A 2 -7.81 16.91 -21.76
N LEU A 3 -7.12 16.49 -22.83
CA LEU A 3 -5.73 16.02 -22.76
C LEU A 3 -4.76 17.18 -22.43
N GLY A 4 -4.96 18.34 -23.05
CA GLY A 4 -4.18 19.56 -22.77
C GLY A 4 -4.33 20.06 -21.34
N LYS A 5 -5.52 19.92 -20.73
CA LYS A 5 -5.78 20.32 -19.33
C LYS A 5 -5.05 19.42 -18.32
N LYS A 6 -4.96 18.12 -18.59
CA LYS A 6 -4.19 17.17 -17.75
C LYS A 6 -2.67 17.37 -17.90
N ILE A 7 -2.22 17.67 -19.12
CA ILE A 7 -0.81 18.00 -19.41
C ILE A 7 -0.40 19.29 -18.69
N PHE A 8 -1.25 20.32 -18.68
CA PHE A 8 -0.96 21.57 -17.97
C PHE A 8 -0.89 21.36 -16.45
N ALA A 9 -1.81 20.60 -15.85
CA ALA A 9 -1.79 20.31 -14.42
C ALA A 9 -0.53 19.50 -14.01
N ALA A 10 -0.10 18.54 -14.83
CA ALA A 10 1.13 17.78 -14.61
C ALA A 10 2.39 18.65 -14.77
N LEU A 11 2.41 19.58 -15.73
CA LEU A 11 3.50 20.54 -15.92
C LEU A 11 3.55 21.57 -14.79
N SER A 12 2.41 22.08 -14.31
CA SER A 12 2.34 22.99 -13.16
C SER A 12 2.81 22.31 -11.87
N LEU A 13 2.46 21.03 -11.68
CA LEU A 13 2.95 20.20 -10.58
C LEU A 13 4.47 19.98 -10.65
N ALA A 14 4.99 19.66 -11.84
CA ALA A 14 6.43 19.49 -12.06
C ALA A 14 7.23 20.80 -11.91
N PHE A 15 6.63 21.94 -12.27
CA PHE A 15 7.24 23.26 -12.14
C PHE A 15 7.28 23.75 -10.69
N ALA A 16 6.21 23.49 -9.91
CA ALA A 16 6.17 23.73 -8.46
C ALA A 16 7.19 22.88 -7.69
N LEU A 17 7.46 21.66 -8.16
CA LEU A 17 8.51 20.79 -7.61
C LEU A 17 9.94 21.22 -8.01
N CYS A 18 10.11 21.92 -9.13
CA CYS A 18 11.42 22.38 -9.60
C CYS A 18 11.83 23.74 -9.00
N THR A 19 10.88 24.64 -8.77
CA THR A 19 11.15 25.98 -8.22
C THR A 19 11.54 25.94 -6.74
N THR A 20 11.02 24.99 -5.95
CA THR A 20 11.45 24.80 -4.55
C THR A 20 12.87 24.23 -4.44
N ALA A 21 13.33 23.48 -5.44
CA ALA A 21 14.72 23.00 -5.50
C ALA A 21 15.73 24.13 -5.83
N GLN A 22 15.27 25.26 -6.38
CA GLN A 22 16.11 26.39 -6.79
C GLN A 22 16.28 27.45 -5.68
N ALA A 23 15.41 27.49 -4.68
CA ALA A 23 15.40 28.47 -3.59
C ALA A 23 16.48 28.23 -2.48
N GLN A 24 17.57 27.54 -2.80
CA GLN A 24 18.67 27.28 -1.87
C GLN A 24 19.64 28.47 -1.68
N SER A 25 19.42 29.61 -2.35
CA SER A 25 20.07 30.88 -2.01
C SER A 25 19.17 31.67 -1.04
N GLY A 26 19.71 31.96 0.16
CA GLY A 26 18.94 32.43 1.33
C GLY A 26 18.10 33.71 1.16
N ASP A 27 18.34 34.52 0.13
CA ASP A 27 17.61 35.78 -0.07
C ASP A 27 16.21 35.60 -0.66
N GLU A 28 15.99 34.60 -1.52
CA GLU A 28 14.67 34.36 -2.13
C GLU A 28 13.73 33.61 -1.17
N TYR A 29 14.28 32.69 -0.37
CA TYR A 29 13.54 31.96 0.67
C TYR A 29 13.06 32.90 1.79
N THR A 30 13.90 33.86 2.20
CA THR A 30 13.52 34.87 3.22
C THR A 30 12.42 35.79 2.71
N ARG A 31 12.51 36.24 1.45
CA ARG A 31 11.44 37.04 0.81
C ARG A 31 10.12 36.28 0.69
N TRP A 32 10.16 34.97 0.43
CA TRP A 32 8.97 34.12 0.38
C TRP A 32 8.32 33.96 1.76
N LEU A 33 9.12 33.76 2.82
CA LEU A 33 8.64 33.69 4.21
C LEU A 33 8.01 35.01 4.67
N GLU A 34 8.64 36.15 4.35
CA GLU A 34 8.11 37.48 4.66
C GLU A 34 6.80 37.77 3.91
N ALA A 35 6.71 37.41 2.63
CA ALA A 35 5.49 37.56 1.84
C ALA A 35 4.34 36.67 2.35
N THR A 36 4.65 35.45 2.79
CA THR A 36 3.64 34.52 3.33
C THR A 36 3.13 35.00 4.70
N LYS A 37 4.02 35.53 5.54
CA LYS A 37 3.66 36.11 6.84
C LYS A 37 2.83 37.38 6.68
N ALA A 38 3.19 38.27 5.76
CA ALA A 38 2.43 39.48 5.45
C ALA A 38 1.02 39.16 4.91
N SER A 39 0.89 38.10 4.11
CA SER A 39 -0.40 37.62 3.59
C SER A 39 -1.32 37.09 4.69
N ALA A 40 -0.76 36.32 5.64
CA ALA A 40 -1.49 35.80 6.79
C ALA A 40 -1.93 36.92 7.76
N GLU A 41 -1.09 37.94 7.97
CA GLU A 41 -1.40 39.11 8.80
C GLU A 41 -2.43 40.04 8.12
N ALA A 42 -2.50 40.04 6.78
CA ALA A 42 -3.50 40.78 6.01
C ALA A 42 -4.85 40.06 5.84
N GLY A 43 -4.99 38.83 6.35
CA GLY A 43 -6.25 38.07 6.29
C GLY A 43 -6.67 37.65 4.88
N GLN A 44 -5.74 37.60 3.93
CA GLN A 44 -6.04 37.26 2.53
C GLN A 44 -6.28 35.74 2.38
N THR A 45 -7.25 35.38 1.54
CA THR A 45 -7.48 33.98 1.16
C THR A 45 -6.41 33.51 0.18
N THR A 46 -6.13 32.19 0.14
CA THR A 46 -5.08 31.59 -0.70
C THR A 46 -5.24 31.93 -2.19
N ASN A 47 -6.46 32.23 -2.63
CA ASN A 47 -6.79 32.62 -4.00
C ASN A 47 -6.37 34.06 -4.34
N GLU A 48 -6.36 34.96 -3.36
CA GLU A 48 -5.96 36.37 -3.53
C GLU A 48 -4.44 36.49 -3.60
N PHE A 49 -3.71 35.69 -2.81
CA PHE A 49 -2.25 35.62 -2.84
C PHE A 49 -1.70 35.16 -4.20
N VAL A 50 -2.36 34.17 -4.83
CA VAL A 50 -1.99 33.65 -6.16
C VAL A 50 -2.32 34.65 -7.27
N SER A 51 -3.42 35.39 -7.15
CA SER A 51 -3.78 36.45 -8.11
C SER A 51 -2.85 37.67 -8.03
N ALA A 52 -2.37 38.03 -6.82
CA ALA A 52 -1.44 39.14 -6.61
C ALA A 52 -0.05 38.90 -7.24
N MET A 53 0.33 37.63 -7.47
CA MET A 53 1.57 37.25 -8.16
C MET A 53 1.44 37.24 -9.71
N GLY A 54 0.31 37.70 -10.27
CA GLY A 54 0.16 37.92 -11.71
C GLY A 54 -0.20 36.67 -12.54
N TYR A 55 -0.72 35.60 -11.92
CA TYR A 55 -1.15 34.40 -12.62
C TYR A 55 -2.69 34.33 -12.76
N ALA A 56 -3.14 34.01 -13.97
CA ALA A 56 -4.51 34.20 -14.45
C ALA A 56 -5.62 33.49 -13.65
N ASP A 57 -6.81 34.10 -13.72
CA ASP A 57 -8.13 33.76 -13.17
C ASP A 57 -8.40 32.25 -13.01
N SER A 58 -8.59 31.83 -11.75
CA SER A 58 -8.83 30.45 -11.31
C SER A 58 -10.31 30.08 -11.16
N SER A 59 -11.24 30.95 -11.57
CA SER A 59 -12.68 30.80 -11.32
C SER A 59 -13.39 29.62 -12.03
N GLN A 60 -12.70 28.83 -12.87
CA GLN A 60 -13.30 27.73 -13.63
C GLN A 60 -12.76 26.31 -13.33
N TYR A 61 -11.92 26.13 -12.30
CA TYR A 61 -11.35 24.81 -12.00
C TYR A 61 -11.75 24.36 -10.60
N GLY A 62 -12.46 23.23 -10.51
CA GLY A 62 -12.74 22.54 -9.26
C GLY A 62 -11.43 22.23 -8.54
N VAL A 63 -11.18 23.00 -7.49
CA VAL A 63 -9.93 23.09 -6.75
C VAL A 63 -9.75 21.82 -5.91
N MET A 64 -8.85 20.92 -6.32
CA MET A 64 -7.99 20.27 -5.31
C MET A 64 -7.04 21.36 -4.84
N SER A 65 -7.12 21.71 -3.56
CA SER A 65 -6.32 22.79 -3.00
C SER A 65 -4.84 22.56 -3.33
N ALA A 66 -4.20 23.56 -3.92
CA ALA A 66 -2.76 23.57 -4.15
C ALA A 66 -1.97 23.27 -2.84
N GLY A 67 -2.60 23.44 -1.67
CA GLY A 67 -2.07 23.04 -0.36
C GLY A 67 -1.66 21.56 -0.27
N ASN A 68 -2.39 20.63 -0.89
CA ASN A 68 -2.04 19.20 -0.82
C ASN A 68 -0.84 18.82 -1.71
N ILE A 69 -0.51 19.66 -2.68
CA ILE A 69 0.58 19.44 -3.63
C ILE A 69 1.86 20.16 -3.17
N VAL A 70 1.73 21.36 -2.60
CA VAL A 70 2.82 22.11 -1.96
C VAL A 70 3.35 21.36 -0.72
N ALA A 71 2.49 20.57 -0.08
CA ALA A 71 2.88 19.67 1.01
C ALA A 71 3.87 18.56 0.60
N LEU A 72 4.11 18.31 -0.70
CA LEU A 72 5.08 17.31 -1.18
C LEU A 72 6.40 17.91 -1.69
N SER A 73 6.44 19.21 -2.02
CA SER A 73 7.65 19.86 -2.56
C SER A 73 8.41 20.72 -1.54
N GLY A 74 7.78 21.08 -0.42
CA GLY A 74 8.40 21.79 0.70
C GLY A 74 8.08 21.18 2.07
N GLU A 75 6.87 20.63 2.26
CA GLU A 75 6.54 19.94 3.52
C GLU A 75 6.83 18.45 3.51
N GLY A 76 7.10 17.83 2.35
CA GLY A 76 7.39 16.41 2.26
C GLY A 76 8.73 16.09 2.92
N ASP A 77 9.73 16.93 2.66
CA ASP A 77 11.00 16.90 3.39
C ASP A 77 10.77 17.23 4.87
N ASN A 78 9.87 18.14 5.22
CA ASN A 78 9.57 18.47 6.62
C ASN A 78 8.78 17.39 7.36
N LEU A 79 7.88 16.63 6.73
CA LEU A 79 7.12 15.58 7.40
C LEU A 79 8.02 14.36 7.65
N VAL A 80 8.87 14.04 6.67
CA VAL A 80 9.89 13.01 6.81
C VAL A 80 10.94 13.44 7.82
N LEU A 81 11.48 14.66 7.74
CA LEU A 81 12.41 15.20 8.73
C LEU A 81 11.76 15.32 10.11
N TYR A 82 10.50 15.69 10.22
CA TYR A 82 9.77 15.80 11.48
C TYR A 82 9.56 14.42 12.10
N VAL A 83 9.10 13.44 11.32
CA VAL A 83 8.97 12.05 11.76
C VAL A 83 10.33 11.47 12.14
N LEU A 84 11.37 11.67 11.32
CA LEU A 84 12.74 11.22 11.62
C LEU A 84 13.33 11.94 12.85
N GLN A 85 13.06 13.24 13.04
CA GLN A 85 13.46 14.01 14.23
C GLN A 85 12.70 13.58 15.47
N GLN A 86 11.41 13.24 15.37
CA GLN A 86 10.62 12.69 16.48
C GLN A 86 11.12 11.30 16.87
N VAL A 87 11.56 10.47 15.92
CA VAL A 87 12.14 9.15 16.21
C VAL A 87 13.56 9.31 16.79
N GLN A 88 14.40 10.21 16.24
CA GLN A 88 15.76 10.49 16.73
C GLN A 88 15.77 11.11 18.13
N SER A 89 14.90 12.09 18.40
CA SER A 89 14.80 12.75 19.71
C SER A 89 14.32 11.81 20.82
N ARG A 90 13.58 10.75 20.47
CA ARG A 90 13.12 9.72 21.43
C ARG A 90 14.11 8.58 21.63
N GLN A 91 14.99 8.31 20.66
CA GLN A 91 16.00 7.24 20.78
C GLN A 91 17.34 7.69 21.37
N ASN A 92 17.54 8.98 21.61
CA ASN A 92 18.68 9.52 22.39
C ASN A 92 20.07 9.03 21.91
N GLN A 93 20.29 8.81 20.61
CA GLN A 93 21.60 8.43 20.08
C GLN A 93 21.78 8.77 18.59
N SER A 94 23.00 9.19 18.23
CA SER A 94 23.50 9.57 16.91
C SER A 94 23.67 8.42 15.91
N ALA A 95 22.92 7.32 16.08
CA ALA A 95 22.98 6.19 15.17
C ALA A 95 22.03 6.42 13.99
N ALA A 96 22.47 6.04 12.78
CA ALA A 96 21.61 6.06 11.60
C ALA A 96 20.34 5.25 11.87
N LEU A 97 19.16 5.85 11.62
CA LEU A 97 17.87 5.18 11.75
C LEU A 97 17.86 3.96 10.82
N SER A 98 17.88 2.76 11.39
CA SER A 98 17.73 1.52 10.64
C SER A 98 16.25 1.30 10.28
N VAL A 99 16.01 0.60 9.17
CA VAL A 99 14.66 0.16 8.76
C VAL A 99 13.99 -0.62 9.91
N GLU A 100 14.76 -1.38 10.68
CA GLU A 100 14.29 -2.16 11.82
C GLU A 100 13.87 -1.30 13.02
N ALA A 101 14.59 -0.21 13.30
CA ALA A 101 14.22 0.76 14.34
C ALA A 101 12.91 1.49 14.00
N LEU A 102 12.73 1.86 12.73
CA LEU A 102 11.50 2.46 12.23
C LEU A 102 10.34 1.46 12.30
N ALA A 103 10.54 0.22 11.84
CA ALA A 103 9.55 -0.86 11.93
C ALA A 103 9.05 -1.06 13.37
N ASN A 104 9.96 -1.14 14.34
CA ASN A 104 9.61 -1.24 15.76
C ASN A 104 8.84 -0.01 16.28
N TYR A 105 9.17 1.19 15.82
CA TYR A 105 8.43 2.40 16.18
C TYR A 105 6.99 2.37 15.67
N TRP A 106 6.78 1.98 14.42
CA TRP A 106 5.44 1.90 13.82
C TRP A 106 4.54 0.90 14.54
N THR A 107 5.10 -0.25 14.95
CA THR A 107 4.35 -1.30 15.66
C THR A 107 3.88 -0.85 17.05
N ASN A 108 4.71 -0.11 17.79
CA ASN A 108 4.44 0.21 19.19
C ASN A 108 3.61 1.49 19.40
N TYR A 109 3.40 2.32 18.37
CA TYR A 109 2.71 3.61 18.48
C TYR A 109 1.55 3.73 17.46
N PRO A 110 0.29 3.47 17.86
CA PRO A 110 -0.87 3.46 16.95
C PRO A 110 -1.08 4.76 16.14
N TYR A 111 -0.81 5.92 16.73
CA TYR A 111 -0.87 7.21 16.03
C TYR A 111 0.18 7.30 14.92
N ALA A 112 1.41 6.85 15.19
CA ALA A 112 2.49 6.82 14.21
C ALA A 112 2.16 5.85 13.05
N ARG A 113 1.52 4.71 13.35
CA ARG A 113 1.06 3.76 12.34
C ARG A 113 -0.01 4.35 11.41
N ASN A 114 -0.95 5.14 11.93
CA ASN A 114 -1.95 5.82 11.08
C ASN A 114 -1.27 6.82 10.13
N LEU A 115 -0.31 7.61 10.64
CA LEU A 115 0.48 8.52 9.81
C LEU A 115 1.31 7.78 8.76
N GLN A 116 1.93 6.64 9.11
CA GLN A 116 2.63 5.77 8.17
C GLN A 116 1.68 5.33 7.04
N ASN A 117 0.47 4.86 7.36
CA ASN A 117 -0.52 4.42 6.36
C ASN A 117 -0.95 5.54 5.41
N GLN A 118 -1.16 6.75 5.94
CA GLN A 118 -1.50 7.93 5.13
C GLN A 118 -0.33 8.27 4.20
N ALA A 119 0.90 8.31 4.71
CA ALA A 119 2.10 8.58 3.92
C ALA A 119 2.34 7.50 2.83
N CYS A 120 2.04 6.24 3.14
CA CYS A 120 2.11 5.13 2.17
C CYS A 120 1.06 5.23 1.07
N THR A 121 -0.12 5.78 1.38
CA THR A 121 -1.18 6.04 0.40
C THR A 121 -0.78 7.20 -0.51
N VAL A 122 -0.37 8.34 0.06
CA VAL A 122 0.05 9.52 -0.71
C VAL A 122 1.25 9.21 -1.62
N SER A 123 2.24 8.46 -1.13
CA SER A 123 3.40 8.08 -1.94
C SER A 123 3.05 7.15 -3.10
N LYS A 124 2.01 6.30 -2.95
CA LYS A 124 1.50 5.45 -4.03
C LYS A 124 0.87 6.30 -5.14
N ASP A 125 0.07 7.29 -4.77
CA ASP A 125 -0.55 8.19 -5.73
C ASP A 125 0.51 9.03 -6.46
N ALA A 126 1.50 9.54 -5.72
CA ALA A 126 2.64 10.26 -6.29
C ALA A 126 3.41 9.41 -7.32
N LEU A 127 3.66 8.12 -7.04
CA LEU A 127 4.27 7.20 -8.00
C LEU A 127 3.44 7.03 -9.26
N SER A 128 2.11 6.99 -9.14
CA SER A 128 1.21 6.90 -10.31
C SER A 128 1.38 8.12 -11.22
N TYR A 129 1.41 9.33 -10.66
CA TYR A 129 1.62 10.55 -11.43
C TYR A 129 3.01 10.61 -12.09
N VAL A 130 4.06 10.20 -11.38
CA VAL A 130 5.43 10.12 -11.94
C VAL A 130 5.48 9.13 -13.09
N SER A 131 4.82 7.97 -12.97
CA SER A 131 4.73 6.98 -14.05
C SER A 131 4.01 7.54 -15.28
N ILE A 132 2.92 8.30 -15.09
CA ILE A 132 2.22 8.97 -16.19
C ILE A 132 3.14 9.99 -16.86
N GLY A 133 3.87 10.79 -16.09
CA GLY A 133 4.84 11.76 -16.60
C GLY A 133 5.92 11.10 -17.46
N LEU A 134 6.50 9.99 -16.99
CA LEU A 134 7.48 9.20 -17.75
C LEU A 134 6.90 8.69 -19.07
N SER A 135 5.67 8.15 -19.05
CA SER A 135 5.00 7.68 -20.27
C SER A 135 4.74 8.81 -21.27
N LEU A 136 4.38 10.01 -20.80
CA LEU A 136 4.17 11.18 -21.68
C LEU A 136 5.48 11.64 -22.32
N VAL A 137 6.58 11.66 -21.57
CA VAL A 137 7.92 11.99 -22.10
C VAL A 137 8.37 10.98 -23.15
N ASP A 138 8.09 9.69 -22.95
CA ASP A 138 8.43 8.64 -23.92
C ASP A 138 7.58 8.69 -25.19
N LEU A 139 6.36 9.24 -25.13
CA LEU A 139 5.47 9.40 -26.28
C LEU A 139 5.88 10.58 -27.18
N ASP A 140 6.49 11.64 -26.65
CA ASP A 140 6.88 12.81 -27.42
C ASP A 140 8.40 12.98 -27.51
N LYS A 141 8.99 12.26 -28.48
CA LYS A 141 10.42 12.33 -28.80
C LYS A 141 10.85 13.66 -29.41
N THR A 142 9.93 14.58 -29.71
CA THR A 142 10.23 15.88 -30.32
C THR A 142 10.50 16.97 -29.29
N LEU A 143 10.23 16.70 -28.01
CA LEU A 143 10.60 17.59 -26.92
C LEU A 143 12.13 17.72 -26.86
N SER A 144 12.64 18.91 -27.15
CA SER A 144 14.07 19.24 -27.12
C SER A 144 14.75 18.93 -25.78
N ASN A 145 13.97 18.85 -24.70
CA ASN A 145 14.41 18.55 -23.34
C ASN A 145 13.87 17.21 -22.79
N ALA A 146 13.36 16.31 -23.64
CA ALA A 146 12.78 15.02 -23.20
C ALA A 146 13.69 14.24 -22.25
N TRP A 147 15.00 14.24 -22.54
CA TRP A 147 16.00 13.56 -21.72
C TRP A 147 16.13 14.17 -20.31
N ASP A 148 16.13 15.50 -20.18
CA ASP A 148 16.19 16.17 -18.86
C ASP A 148 14.92 15.89 -18.04
N PHE A 149 13.75 15.99 -18.67
CA PHE A 149 12.48 15.66 -18.01
C PHE A 149 12.45 14.20 -17.54
N LYS A 150 12.89 13.26 -18.38
CA LYS A 150 12.97 11.84 -18.03
C LYS A 150 13.85 11.60 -16.81
N ASN A 151 15.05 12.19 -16.80
CA ASN A 151 15.98 12.07 -15.68
C ASN A 151 15.39 12.64 -14.37
N ARG A 152 14.68 13.78 -14.45
CA ARG A 152 14.01 14.37 -13.29
C ARG A 152 12.90 13.47 -12.75
N PHE A 153 12.03 12.95 -13.62
CA PHE A 153 10.97 12.03 -13.20
C PHE A 153 11.55 10.73 -12.61
N GLN A 154 12.61 10.17 -13.20
CA GLN A 154 13.30 8.99 -12.65
C GLN A 154 13.93 9.28 -11.28
N THR A 155 14.52 10.47 -11.10
CA THR A 155 15.06 10.89 -9.81
C THR A 155 13.97 11.00 -8.74
N ILE A 156 12.82 11.61 -9.10
CA ILE A 156 11.66 11.70 -8.20
C ILE A 156 11.13 10.30 -7.87
N GLN A 157 11.01 9.43 -8.87
CA GLN A 157 10.60 8.03 -8.67
C GLN A 157 11.51 7.31 -7.67
N GLY A 158 12.83 7.45 -7.82
CA GLY A 158 13.82 6.88 -6.91
C GLY A 158 13.68 7.39 -5.48
N LYS A 159 13.46 8.71 -5.30
CA LYS A 159 13.21 9.30 -3.98
C LYS A 159 11.92 8.79 -3.34
N ILE A 160 10.81 8.71 -4.10
CA ILE A 160 9.55 8.19 -3.57
C ILE A 160 9.68 6.71 -3.21
N ASN A 161 10.34 5.90 -4.04
CA ASN A 161 10.61 4.49 -3.73
C ASN A 161 11.44 4.34 -2.45
N ARG A 162 12.49 5.14 -2.28
CA ARG A 162 13.30 5.13 -1.06
C ARG A 162 12.50 5.55 0.17
N PHE A 163 11.64 6.56 0.03
CA PHE A 163 10.74 6.98 1.09
C PHE A 163 9.77 5.87 1.51
N ARG A 164 9.17 5.18 0.54
CA ARG A 164 8.28 4.03 0.77
C ARG A 164 8.99 2.87 1.46
N GLU A 165 10.23 2.59 1.07
CA GLU A 165 11.07 1.57 1.69
C GLU A 165 11.34 1.91 3.16
N LEU A 166 11.76 3.14 3.46
CA LEU A 166 12.04 3.60 4.83
C LEU A 166 10.79 3.58 5.71
N LEU A 167 9.63 3.89 5.13
CA LEU A 167 8.35 3.78 5.82
C LEU A 167 7.83 2.36 5.90
N GLY A 168 8.45 1.36 5.27
CA GLY A 168 7.87 0.02 5.18
C GLY A 168 6.50 0.01 4.51
N CYS A 169 6.25 0.92 3.56
CA CYS A 169 4.98 0.97 2.82
C CYS A 169 4.75 -0.26 1.94
N ASP A 170 5.86 -0.86 1.51
CA ASP A 170 5.90 -2.10 0.77
C ASP A 170 6.28 -3.28 1.69
N ALA A 171 6.61 -2.99 2.97
CA ALA A 171 6.63 -4.02 3.99
C ALA A 171 5.17 -4.40 4.26
N PRO A 172 4.86 -5.70 4.36
CA PRO A 172 3.52 -6.09 4.69
C PRO A 172 3.15 -5.44 6.03
N GLN A 173 1.98 -4.81 6.10
CA GLN A 173 1.46 -4.20 7.33
C GLN A 173 1.33 -5.27 8.40
N ASP A 174 1.87 -5.07 9.61
CA ASP A 174 1.65 -6.00 10.73
C ASP A 174 0.16 -6.20 10.95
N THR A 175 -0.38 -7.34 10.50
CA THR A 175 -1.83 -7.54 10.45
C THR A 175 -2.42 -7.69 11.85
N GLY A 176 -1.60 -7.67 12.90
CA GLY A 176 -2.00 -7.98 14.27
C GLY A 176 -2.34 -9.47 14.46
N PHE A 177 -2.23 -10.27 13.40
CA PHE A 177 -2.39 -11.71 13.45
C PHE A 177 -1.02 -12.33 13.70
N SER A 178 -0.86 -13.06 14.80
CA SER A 178 0.41 -13.70 15.18
C SER A 178 0.58 -15.13 14.66
N GLY A 179 -0.42 -15.65 13.93
CA GLY A 179 -0.57 -17.08 13.69
C GLY A 179 -1.53 -17.72 14.69
N ARG A 180 -1.94 -18.96 14.41
CA ARG A 180 -2.79 -19.77 15.30
C ARG A 180 -2.57 -21.25 15.01
N TYR A 181 -2.54 -22.08 16.05
CA TYR A 181 -2.44 -23.54 15.92
C TYR A 181 -3.80 -24.18 16.16
N GLY A 182 -4.07 -25.29 15.47
CA GLY A 182 -5.32 -26.03 15.64
C GLY A 182 -6.58 -25.22 15.30
N ALA A 183 -6.49 -24.29 14.34
CA ALA A 183 -7.57 -23.37 14.00
C ALA A 183 -8.49 -23.92 12.91
N HIS A 184 -9.75 -23.50 12.92
CA HIS A 184 -10.65 -23.60 11.78
C HIS A 184 -10.64 -22.30 10.98
N LEU A 185 -10.69 -22.41 9.64
CA LEU A 185 -10.87 -21.28 8.74
C LEU A 185 -12.30 -21.33 8.19
N LYS A 186 -13.23 -20.62 8.84
CA LYS A 186 -14.64 -20.55 8.42
C LYS A 186 -14.88 -19.34 7.55
N ASN A 187 -15.59 -19.52 6.46
CA ASN A 187 -16.09 -18.39 5.68
C ASN A 187 -17.15 -17.62 6.49
N ALA A 188 -16.98 -16.32 6.67
CA ALA A 188 -17.83 -15.49 7.54
C ALA A 188 -19.27 -15.33 7.00
N GLY A 189 -19.47 -15.48 5.69
CA GLY A 189 -20.78 -15.40 5.04
C GLY A 189 -21.55 -16.73 5.02
N SER A 190 -21.00 -17.81 5.55
CA SER A 190 -21.61 -19.15 5.47
C SER A 190 -21.24 -20.02 6.67
N ASN A 191 -21.64 -21.30 6.64
CA ASN A 191 -21.17 -22.31 7.60
C ASN A 191 -20.16 -23.27 6.99
N PHE A 192 -19.44 -22.83 5.95
CA PHE A 192 -18.41 -23.63 5.30
C PHE A 192 -17.02 -23.32 5.88
N CYS A 193 -16.29 -24.38 6.19
CA CYS A 193 -14.91 -24.34 6.63
C CYS A 193 -14.00 -24.82 5.50
N LEU A 194 -12.79 -24.26 5.44
CA LEU A 194 -11.71 -24.83 4.65
C LEU A 194 -11.51 -26.28 5.07
N ASN A 195 -11.40 -27.17 4.09
CA ASN A 195 -11.36 -28.59 4.31
C ASN A 195 -10.35 -29.23 3.36
N GLN A 196 -9.40 -29.97 3.93
CA GLN A 196 -8.46 -30.77 3.17
C GLN A 196 -8.75 -32.24 3.42
N GLN A 197 -9.40 -32.86 2.44
CA GLN A 197 -9.75 -34.28 2.49
C GLN A 197 -8.93 -35.06 1.47
N ARG A 198 -8.71 -36.34 1.74
CA ARG A 198 -8.10 -37.27 0.78
C ARG A 198 -9.17 -38.18 0.21
N PHE A 199 -9.27 -38.23 -1.12
CA PHE A 199 -10.11 -39.18 -1.85
C PHE A 199 -9.24 -39.93 -2.84
N ASP A 200 -9.10 -41.25 -2.67
CA ASP A 200 -8.20 -42.10 -3.45
C ASP A 200 -6.74 -41.55 -3.53
N TRP A 201 -6.39 -41.00 -4.70
CA TRP A 201 -5.09 -40.43 -5.03
C TRP A 201 -5.08 -38.89 -5.06
N GLU A 202 -6.23 -38.26 -4.80
CA GLU A 202 -6.37 -36.81 -4.79
C GLU A 202 -6.40 -36.26 -3.36
N LEU A 203 -5.78 -35.10 -3.20
CA LEU A 203 -5.83 -34.29 -1.99
C LEU A 203 -6.47 -32.95 -2.36
N PRO A 204 -7.79 -32.90 -2.61
CA PRO A 204 -8.46 -31.65 -2.90
C PRO A 204 -8.40 -30.71 -1.70
N ASN A 205 -8.21 -29.43 -2.00
CA ASN A 205 -8.52 -28.35 -1.07
C ASN A 205 -9.91 -27.82 -1.40
N SER A 206 -10.86 -28.08 -0.51
CA SER A 206 -12.27 -27.79 -0.72
C SER A 206 -12.89 -27.11 0.49
N ILE A 207 -14.20 -26.93 0.46
CA ILE A 207 -14.97 -26.53 1.63
C ILE A 207 -15.96 -27.60 2.04
N TYR A 208 -16.23 -27.69 3.33
CA TYR A 208 -17.29 -28.54 3.89
C TYR A 208 -18.01 -27.80 5.02
N THR A 209 -19.23 -28.22 5.33
CA THR A 209 -19.93 -27.73 6.52
C THR A 209 -19.00 -27.84 7.73
N CYS A 210 -18.86 -26.74 8.47
CA CYS A 210 -17.99 -26.68 9.63
C CYS A 210 -18.40 -27.73 10.67
N ASP A 211 -17.44 -28.54 11.06
CA ASP A 211 -17.51 -29.49 12.15
C ASP A 211 -16.13 -29.61 12.83
N ASN A 212 -15.96 -30.56 13.74
CA ASN A 212 -14.69 -30.77 14.44
C ASN A 212 -13.81 -31.82 13.73
N HIS A 213 -14.02 -32.06 12.42
CA HIS A 213 -13.25 -33.07 11.70
C HIS A 213 -11.78 -32.63 11.54
N PRO A 214 -10.80 -33.53 11.74
CA PRO A 214 -9.38 -33.19 11.61
C PRO A 214 -8.93 -32.66 10.23
N ASP A 215 -9.75 -32.85 9.19
CA ASP A 215 -9.52 -32.30 7.85
C ASP A 215 -9.77 -30.79 7.76
N GLN A 216 -10.43 -30.20 8.77
CA GLN A 216 -10.77 -28.77 8.84
C GLN A 216 -9.89 -27.99 9.83
N ILE A 217 -8.86 -28.64 10.38
CA ILE A 217 -7.95 -28.08 11.38
C ILE A 217 -6.64 -27.67 10.69
N TYR A 218 -6.14 -26.48 11.00
CA TYR A 218 -4.94 -25.91 10.41
C TYR A 218 -4.03 -25.24 11.43
N ASP A 219 -2.73 -25.39 11.20
CA ASP A 219 -1.69 -24.59 11.83
C ASP A 219 -1.32 -23.44 10.89
N ILE A 220 -1.44 -22.22 11.39
CA ILE A 220 -1.12 -21.00 10.67
C ILE A 220 0.12 -20.38 11.29
N THR A 221 1.26 -20.54 10.62
CA THR A 221 2.58 -20.17 11.15
C THR A 221 3.20 -19.05 10.34
N ARG A 222 3.72 -18.02 11.02
CA ARG A 222 4.44 -16.92 10.37
C ARG A 222 5.72 -17.46 9.73
N ILE A 223 5.95 -17.14 8.45
CA ILE A 223 7.18 -17.45 7.72
C ILE A 223 8.12 -16.24 7.80
N GLU A 224 7.70 -15.12 7.21
CA GLU A 224 8.43 -13.84 7.24
C GLU A 224 7.45 -12.69 7.10
N GLY A 225 7.81 -11.50 7.62
CA GLY A 225 6.93 -10.33 7.54
C GLY A 225 5.51 -10.70 8.01
N ASN A 226 4.49 -10.47 7.18
CA ASN A 226 3.10 -10.93 7.44
C ASN A 226 2.65 -12.03 6.49
N TYR A 227 3.59 -12.82 6.00
CA TYR A 227 3.27 -14.03 5.26
C TYR A 227 3.28 -15.22 6.21
N PHE A 228 2.23 -16.00 6.08
CA PHE A 228 1.95 -17.17 6.88
C PHE A 228 1.81 -18.38 5.97
N GLN A 229 2.24 -19.53 6.47
CA GLN A 229 1.86 -20.82 5.93
C GLN A 229 0.55 -21.26 6.57
N ILE A 230 -0.33 -21.91 5.80
CA ILE A 230 -1.54 -22.55 6.32
C ILE A 230 -1.37 -24.05 6.10
N ARG A 231 -1.01 -24.78 7.16
CA ARG A 231 -0.63 -26.19 7.13
C ARG A 231 -1.74 -27.05 7.74
N SER A 232 -2.13 -28.13 7.06
CA SER A 232 -2.89 -29.19 7.71
C SER A 232 -1.95 -30.06 8.56
N PRO A 233 -2.12 -30.13 9.90
CA PRO A 233 -1.29 -30.99 10.75
C PRO A 233 -1.55 -32.48 10.49
N LYS A 234 -2.72 -32.85 9.97
CA LYS A 234 -3.06 -34.24 9.64
C LYS A 234 -2.30 -34.75 8.42
N TRP A 235 -2.20 -33.93 7.37
CA TRP A 235 -1.63 -34.34 6.09
C TRP A 235 -0.21 -33.82 5.86
N ASN A 236 0.27 -32.89 6.70
CA ASN A 236 1.54 -32.19 6.56
C ASN A 236 1.73 -31.50 5.20
N ASN A 237 0.63 -31.03 4.63
CA ASN A 237 0.60 -30.25 3.40
C ASN A 237 0.08 -28.84 3.69
N CYS A 238 0.42 -27.94 2.78
CA CYS A 238 0.14 -26.52 2.91
C CYS A 238 -0.80 -26.04 1.81
N LEU A 239 -1.69 -25.12 2.17
CA LEU A 239 -2.58 -24.45 1.22
C LEU A 239 -1.72 -23.76 0.15
N ASN A 240 -2.02 -24.05 -1.11
CA ASN A 240 -1.15 -23.71 -2.22
C ASN A 240 -1.96 -23.13 -3.39
N VAL A 241 -1.35 -22.21 -4.14
CA VAL A 241 -1.88 -21.73 -5.43
C VAL A 241 -0.71 -21.54 -6.40
N GLN A 242 -0.85 -22.04 -7.64
CA GLN A 242 0.26 -22.10 -8.61
C GLN A 242 0.15 -21.07 -9.74
N ASP A 243 -0.89 -20.24 -9.74
CA ASP A 243 -1.13 -19.21 -10.76
C ASP A 243 -1.79 -17.97 -10.13
N SER A 244 -1.98 -16.91 -10.91
CA SER A 244 -2.42 -15.59 -10.42
C SER A 244 -3.68 -15.02 -11.08
N TYR A 245 -4.32 -15.77 -11.99
CA TYR A 245 -5.59 -15.35 -12.60
C TYR A 245 -6.81 -15.58 -11.67
N ASP A 246 -7.87 -14.80 -11.87
CA ASP A 246 -9.11 -14.95 -11.11
C ASP A 246 -9.75 -16.32 -11.34
N PHE A 247 -10.34 -16.88 -10.28
CA PHE A 247 -10.91 -18.22 -10.26
C PHE A 247 -9.88 -19.35 -10.39
N LYS A 248 -8.58 -19.06 -10.25
CA LYS A 248 -7.59 -20.12 -10.09
C LYS A 248 -7.89 -20.89 -8.81
N GLU A 249 -8.16 -22.18 -8.96
CA GLU A 249 -8.33 -23.10 -7.83
C GLU A 249 -7.05 -23.20 -7.01
N THR A 250 -7.25 -23.15 -5.70
CA THR A 250 -6.21 -23.52 -4.74
C THR A 250 -6.12 -25.04 -4.66
N ASN A 251 -4.94 -25.54 -4.35
CA ASN A 251 -4.67 -26.94 -4.08
C ASN A 251 -3.84 -27.06 -2.80
N VAL A 252 -3.30 -28.25 -2.55
CA VAL A 252 -2.34 -28.48 -1.47
C VAL A 252 -1.10 -29.16 -2.01
N TYR A 253 0.04 -28.84 -1.41
CA TYR A 253 1.32 -29.46 -1.75
C TYR A 253 2.15 -29.65 -0.48
N GLY A 254 3.22 -30.43 -0.57
CA GLY A 254 4.17 -30.57 0.53
C GLY A 254 4.67 -29.20 0.98
N CYS A 255 4.67 -28.98 2.29
CA CYS A 255 5.02 -27.68 2.86
C CYS A 255 6.48 -27.30 2.58
N ASN A 256 6.69 -26.15 1.98
CA ASN A 256 8.00 -25.52 1.79
C ASN A 256 7.87 -23.99 1.80
N VAL A 257 9.00 -23.29 1.89
CA VAL A 257 9.03 -21.83 1.76
C VAL A 257 9.01 -21.50 0.26
N HIS A 258 7.84 -21.12 -0.23
CA HIS A 258 7.62 -20.76 -1.62
C HIS A 258 6.41 -19.80 -1.72
N PRO A 259 6.43 -18.80 -2.62
CA PRO A 259 5.33 -17.82 -2.75
C PRO A 259 3.93 -18.41 -2.98
N ASP A 260 3.84 -19.67 -3.41
CA ASP A 260 2.59 -20.41 -3.67
C ASP A 260 1.86 -20.77 -2.38
N GLN A 261 2.60 -20.88 -1.28
CA GLN A 261 2.14 -21.36 0.02
C GLN A 261 2.14 -20.25 1.07
N GLU A 262 2.37 -19.02 0.64
CA GLU A 262 2.54 -17.86 1.50
C GLU A 262 1.33 -16.94 1.39
N TRP A 263 0.69 -16.70 2.53
CA TRP A 263 -0.60 -16.03 2.61
C TRP A 263 -0.53 -14.87 3.61
N ASN A 264 -1.07 -13.72 3.22
CA ASN A 264 -1.16 -12.53 4.05
C ASN A 264 -2.57 -12.38 4.63
N PHE A 265 -2.68 -12.35 5.96
CA PHE A 265 -3.95 -12.28 6.69
C PHE A 265 -4.37 -10.82 6.90
N ARG A 266 -5.02 -10.20 5.92
CA ARG A 266 -5.43 -8.80 5.96
C ARG A 266 -6.65 -8.62 6.86
N PRO A 267 -6.62 -7.73 7.88
CA PRO A 267 -7.78 -7.48 8.73
C PRO A 267 -9.00 -7.04 7.92
N ALA A 268 -10.16 -7.59 8.27
CA ALA A 268 -11.48 -7.21 7.78
C ALA A 268 -12.40 -6.85 8.95
N ALA A 269 -13.60 -6.37 8.65
CA ALA A 269 -14.57 -5.98 9.67
C ALA A 269 -14.94 -7.15 10.60
N GLY A 270 -15.19 -6.84 11.88
CA GLY A 270 -15.66 -7.81 12.87
C GLY A 270 -14.59 -8.82 13.34
N GLY A 271 -13.31 -8.50 13.20
CA GLY A 271 -12.21 -9.40 13.59
C GLY A 271 -11.96 -10.56 12.60
N ASN A 272 -12.54 -10.46 11.40
CA ASN A 272 -12.31 -11.40 10.31
C ASN A 272 -11.09 -11.01 9.49
N TYR A 273 -10.75 -11.85 8.50
CA TYR A 273 -9.61 -11.64 7.62
C TYR A 273 -9.98 -11.86 6.16
N GLN A 274 -9.37 -11.09 5.26
CA GLN A 274 -9.12 -11.52 3.89
C GLN A 274 -7.76 -12.22 3.85
N ILE A 275 -7.66 -13.33 3.13
CA ILE A 275 -6.42 -14.12 3.06
C ILE A 275 -5.85 -13.94 1.65
N GLU A 276 -4.86 -13.07 1.50
CA GLU A 276 -4.25 -12.69 0.22
C GLU A 276 -3.07 -13.59 -0.14
N SER A 277 -2.97 -13.99 -1.40
CA SER A 277 -1.84 -14.79 -1.88
C SER A 277 -0.60 -13.93 -2.13
N ARG A 278 0.58 -14.37 -1.67
CA ARG A 278 1.85 -13.74 -2.04
C ARG A 278 2.15 -13.90 -3.53
N ARG A 279 1.89 -15.08 -4.11
CA ARG A 279 2.06 -15.34 -5.55
C ARG A 279 1.19 -14.41 -6.41
N ALA A 280 -0.01 -14.08 -5.93
CA ALA A 280 -0.96 -13.28 -6.68
C ALA A 280 -1.38 -12.03 -5.86
N PRO A 281 -0.51 -11.00 -5.76
CA PRO A 281 -0.82 -9.80 -5.00
C PRO A 281 -2.12 -9.16 -5.47
N GLY A 282 -2.98 -8.75 -4.53
CA GLY A 282 -4.31 -8.24 -4.80
C GLY A 282 -5.36 -9.33 -5.06
N LYS A 283 -5.02 -10.63 -4.93
CA LYS A 283 -5.96 -11.75 -5.01
C LYS A 283 -6.10 -12.46 -3.67
N CYS A 284 -7.35 -12.69 -3.27
CA CYS A 284 -7.75 -13.23 -1.98
C CYS A 284 -8.43 -14.59 -2.14
N LEU A 285 -8.19 -15.48 -1.17
CA LEU A 285 -8.87 -16.76 -1.02
C LEU A 285 -10.39 -16.53 -0.94
N SER A 286 -11.13 -17.23 -1.77
CA SER A 286 -12.56 -17.04 -1.97
C SER A 286 -13.26 -18.38 -2.13
N LEU A 287 -14.52 -18.42 -1.71
CA LEU A 287 -15.45 -19.44 -2.19
C LEU A 287 -15.81 -19.15 -3.66
N ASN A 288 -15.82 -20.19 -4.49
CA ASN A 288 -16.40 -20.11 -5.82
C ASN A 288 -17.88 -20.49 -5.80
N GLN A 289 -18.21 -21.55 -5.05
CA GLN A 289 -19.54 -22.12 -4.91
C GLN A 289 -19.78 -22.51 -3.45
N TYR A 290 -21.05 -22.73 -3.08
CA TYR A 290 -21.50 -22.91 -1.70
C TYR A 290 -22.11 -24.31 -1.49
N TYR A 291 -21.32 -25.36 -1.71
CA TYR A 291 -21.71 -26.74 -1.42
C TYR A 291 -20.50 -27.56 -0.96
N ASN A 292 -20.76 -28.66 -0.25
CA ASN A 292 -19.73 -29.58 0.25
C ASN A 292 -18.87 -30.14 -0.87
N GLY A 293 -17.56 -29.96 -0.77
CA GLY A 293 -16.59 -30.39 -1.77
C GLY A 293 -16.29 -29.35 -2.85
N ALA A 294 -16.93 -28.18 -2.84
CA ALA A 294 -16.56 -27.10 -3.76
C ALA A 294 -15.12 -26.64 -3.52
N ALA A 295 -14.37 -26.40 -4.60
CA ALA A 295 -13.00 -25.88 -4.51
C ALA A 295 -13.00 -24.41 -4.06
N THR A 296 -11.98 -24.04 -3.27
CA THR A 296 -11.66 -22.62 -3.08
C THR A 296 -10.81 -22.11 -4.23
N VAL A 297 -10.93 -20.82 -4.50
CA VAL A 297 -10.22 -20.14 -5.58
C VAL A 297 -9.57 -18.87 -5.05
N ILE A 298 -8.73 -18.22 -5.86
CA ILE A 298 -8.33 -16.83 -5.64
C ILE A 298 -9.15 -15.89 -6.55
N LYS A 299 -9.53 -14.72 -6.02
CA LYS A 299 -10.20 -13.64 -6.78
C LYS A 299 -9.65 -12.29 -6.38
N SER A 300 -9.83 -11.27 -7.23
CA SER A 300 -9.55 -9.88 -6.89
C SER A 300 -10.12 -9.54 -5.50
N CYS A 301 -9.25 -9.10 -4.59
CA CYS A 301 -9.61 -8.82 -3.22
C CYS A 301 -10.70 -7.73 -3.16
N ASN A 302 -11.83 -8.08 -2.57
CA ASN A 302 -12.97 -7.19 -2.36
C ASN A 302 -13.50 -7.36 -0.94
N GLY A 303 -13.27 -6.35 -0.08
CA GLY A 303 -13.70 -6.40 1.32
C GLY A 303 -15.22 -6.43 1.53
N SER A 304 -16.01 -6.21 0.48
CA SER A 304 -17.48 -6.37 0.51
C SER A 304 -17.96 -7.74 0.01
N ASP A 305 -17.07 -8.58 -0.52
CA ASP A 305 -17.39 -9.92 -0.97
C ASP A 305 -17.25 -10.91 0.19
N TYR A 306 -18.37 -11.31 0.78
CA TYR A 306 -18.39 -12.26 1.91
C TYR A 306 -17.79 -13.62 1.58
N ALA A 307 -17.67 -14.01 0.30
CA ALA A 307 -16.96 -15.23 -0.11
C ALA A 307 -15.47 -15.18 0.26
N GLN A 308 -14.91 -13.99 0.49
CA GLN A 308 -13.49 -13.73 0.74
C GLN A 308 -13.18 -13.39 2.20
N ILE A 309 -14.19 -13.38 3.06
CA ILE A 309 -14.05 -13.03 4.47
C ILE A 309 -14.01 -14.31 5.30
N TRP A 310 -12.97 -14.45 6.11
CA TRP A 310 -12.68 -15.66 6.87
C TRP A 310 -12.56 -15.35 8.36
N THR A 311 -13.26 -16.13 9.17
CA THR A 311 -13.13 -16.18 10.63
C THR A 311 -12.14 -17.27 11.00
N ILE A 312 -11.16 -16.91 11.84
CA ILE A 312 -10.19 -17.85 12.39
C ILE A 312 -10.58 -18.11 13.84
N TYR A 313 -11.04 -19.32 14.16
CA TYR A 313 -11.42 -19.73 15.50
C TYR A 313 -10.64 -20.97 15.92
#